data_AF-A0A2H1KXM1-F1
#
_entry.id   AF-A0A2H1KXM1-F1
#
_cell.length_a   1.000
_cell.length_b   1.000
_cell.length_c   1.000
_cell.angle_alpha   90.00
_cell.angle_beta   90.00
_cell.angle_gamma   90.00
#
_symmetry.space_group_name_H-M   'P 1'
#
loop_
_entity.id
_entity.type
_entity.pdbx_description
1 polymer ?
#
loop_
_entity_poly.entity_id
_entity_poly.type
_entity_poly.pdbx_seq_one_letter_code
_entity_poly.pdbx_strand_id
1 'polypeptide(L)'
;MGKGARARKIRAMADSVTSYWHGGITGLRVGDDIIPMSQIVEAEWAKIGDHYDYDPNFAYITTDYDLAHDTAVRSAQGLGTAAVYLVRPEGATSHDVDYPTGVSLRCRRARIVEVASEITSKTPSRKTDRKYMAWTDGTALYDADGYVQPSKILRAQGVHKANLRPLGPDANFDDVRAFATELILSRRDA
;
A
#
# COMPACT_ATOMS: atom_id res chain seq x y z
N MET A 1 27.45 4.28 16.26
CA MET A 1 26.27 3.40 16.43
C MET A 1 25.46 3.40 15.15
N GLY A 2 25.34 2.26 14.48
CA GLY A 2 24.86 2.17 13.08
C GLY A 2 23.34 2.28 12.93
N LYS A 3 22.90 2.99 11.87
CA LYS A 3 21.49 3.22 11.49
C LYS A 3 20.60 1.95 11.55
N GLY A 4 21.17 0.78 11.24
CA GLY A 4 20.45 -0.50 11.29
C GLY A 4 20.11 -1.04 12.69
N ALA A 5 20.84 -0.63 13.73
CA ALA A 5 20.53 -1.02 15.11
C ALA A 5 19.31 -0.25 15.65
N ARG A 6 19.15 1.01 15.23
CA ARG A 6 18.01 1.84 15.59
C ARG A 6 16.72 1.33 14.94
N ALA A 7 16.75 1.05 13.63
CA ALA A 7 15.61 0.46 12.92
C ALA A 7 15.14 -0.87 13.52
N ARG A 8 16.07 -1.75 13.94
CA ARG A 8 15.74 -3.02 14.61
C ARG A 8 15.09 -2.81 15.98
N LYS A 9 15.58 -1.87 16.77
CA LYS A 9 15.04 -1.57 18.10
C LYS A 9 13.64 -0.95 18.02
N ILE A 10 13.40 -0.11 17.01
CA ILE A 10 12.10 0.47 16.71
C ILE A 10 11.09 -0.62 16.34
N ARG A 11 11.48 -1.55 15.46
CA ARG A 11 10.64 -2.71 15.09
C ARG A 11 10.27 -3.55 16.33
N ALA A 12 11.22 -3.79 17.23
CA ALA A 12 10.97 -4.53 18.46
C ALA A 12 10.10 -3.80 19.49
N MET A 13 10.19 -2.46 19.58
CA MET A 13 9.27 -1.67 20.42
C MET A 13 7.86 -1.60 19.83
N ALA A 14 7.75 -1.71 18.50
CA ALA A 14 6.47 -1.72 17.83
C ALA A 14 5.64 -3.00 18.10
N ASP A 15 6.31 -4.06 18.56
CA ASP A 15 5.70 -5.36 18.85
C ASP A 15 5.07 -5.45 20.27
N SER A 16 5.33 -4.50 21.19
CA SER A 16 4.84 -4.57 22.59
C SER A 16 3.63 -3.67 22.91
N VAL A 17 3.30 -2.75 22.01
CA VAL A 17 2.07 -1.95 21.96
C VAL A 17 1.68 -1.92 20.49
N THR A 18 0.43 -2.23 20.12
CA THR A 18 -0.01 -2.18 18.72
C THR A 18 0.43 -0.85 18.10
N SER A 19 1.38 -0.95 17.18
CA SER A 19 2.03 0.20 16.61
C SER A 19 1.40 0.55 15.29
N TYR A 20 1.07 1.82 15.15
CA TYR A 20 0.47 2.36 13.94
C TYR A 20 1.50 3.15 13.17
N TRP A 21 1.49 2.98 11.86
CA TRP A 21 2.41 3.60 10.93
C TRP A 21 1.64 4.48 9.95
N HIS A 22 2.22 5.62 9.60
CA HIS A 22 1.73 6.49 8.54
C HIS A 22 2.85 6.71 7.53
N GLY A 23 2.56 6.48 6.26
CA GLY A 23 3.45 6.85 5.16
C GLY A 23 2.87 8.03 4.40
N GLY A 24 3.66 9.08 4.22
CA GLY A 24 3.14 10.30 3.59
C GLY A 24 4.21 11.35 3.38
N ILE A 25 3.77 12.59 3.26
CA ILE A 25 4.63 13.75 2.99
C ILE A 25 5.75 13.86 4.04
N THR A 26 6.91 14.37 3.62
CA THR A 26 8.01 14.66 4.55
C THR A 26 7.80 16.00 5.26
N GLY A 27 8.67 16.33 6.22
CA GLY A 27 8.73 17.64 6.88
C GLY A 27 8.04 17.72 8.24
N LEU A 28 7.20 16.72 8.58
CA LEU A 28 6.63 16.58 9.91
C LEU A 28 7.63 15.99 10.91
N ARG A 29 7.50 16.38 12.17
CA ARG A 29 8.41 16.04 13.28
C ARG A 29 7.67 15.29 14.39
N VAL A 30 8.44 14.72 15.31
CA VAL A 30 7.87 14.14 16.54
C VAL A 30 7.08 15.21 17.28
N GLY A 31 5.85 14.86 17.67
CA GLY A 31 4.91 15.78 18.28
C GLY A 31 3.98 16.45 17.29
N ASP A 32 4.20 16.40 15.97
CA ASP A 32 3.22 16.90 14.99
C ASP A 32 2.05 15.92 14.81
N ASP A 33 0.95 16.42 14.24
CA ASP A 33 -0.24 15.63 13.95
C ASP A 33 -0.34 15.28 12.47
N ILE A 34 -0.59 14.00 12.19
CA ILE A 34 -1.17 13.56 10.92
C ILE A 34 -2.65 13.90 10.95
N ILE A 35 -3.09 14.72 10.00
CA ILE A 35 -4.46 15.21 9.88
C ILE A 35 -5.09 14.77 8.56
N PRO A 36 -6.43 14.76 8.47
CA PRO A 36 -7.14 14.53 7.23
C PRO A 36 -6.72 15.49 6.13
N MET A 37 -6.74 14.99 4.90
CA MET A 37 -6.39 15.79 3.73
C MET A 37 -7.31 17.00 3.55
N SER A 38 -8.58 16.90 3.93
CA SER A 38 -9.54 18.01 3.88
C SER A 38 -9.20 19.18 4.81
N GLN A 39 -8.22 19.02 5.70
CA GLN A 39 -7.72 20.07 6.58
C GLN A 39 -6.40 20.68 6.09
N ILE A 40 -5.86 20.20 4.97
CA ILE A 40 -4.66 20.73 4.32
C ILE A 40 -5.10 21.78 3.28
N VAL A 41 -4.31 22.84 3.10
CA VAL A 41 -4.60 23.92 2.13
C VAL A 41 -4.64 23.36 0.70
N GLU A 42 -5.68 23.71 -0.06
CA GLU A 42 -5.98 23.20 -1.41
C GLU A 42 -4.81 23.29 -2.42
N ALA A 43 -3.96 24.33 -2.31
CA ALA A 43 -2.79 24.49 -3.17
C ALA A 43 -1.67 23.45 -2.92
N GLU A 44 -1.60 22.88 -1.72
CA GLU A 44 -0.69 21.77 -1.41
C GLU A 44 -1.27 20.43 -1.87
N TRP A 45 -2.60 20.31 -1.87
CA TRP A 45 -3.33 19.15 -2.40
C TRP A 45 -3.13 18.96 -3.91
N ALA A 46 -3.25 20.03 -4.71
CA ALA A 46 -3.10 19.98 -6.17
C ALA A 46 -1.74 19.40 -6.63
N LYS A 47 -0.71 19.43 -5.77
CA LYS A 47 0.62 18.88 -6.03
C LYS A 47 0.72 17.37 -5.80
N ILE A 48 -0.21 16.79 -5.03
CA ILE A 48 -0.23 15.37 -4.67
C ILE A 48 -0.97 14.54 -5.75
N GLY A 49 -1.80 15.22 -6.56
CA GLY A 49 -2.50 14.65 -7.73
C GLY A 49 -3.79 13.92 -7.36
N ASP A 50 -4.69 13.79 -8.34
CA ASP A 50 -6.04 13.17 -8.26
C ASP A 50 -6.02 11.64 -8.06
N HIS A 51 -4.95 11.08 -7.51
CA HIS A 51 -4.64 9.66 -7.63
C HIS A 51 -5.11 8.77 -6.48
N TYR A 52 -6.06 9.23 -5.66
CA TYR A 52 -6.44 8.52 -4.44
C TYR A 52 -7.95 8.43 -4.23
N ASP A 53 -8.48 7.20 -4.27
CA ASP A 53 -9.80 6.81 -3.78
C ASP A 53 -9.87 6.83 -2.23
N TYR A 54 -9.19 7.77 -1.57
CA TYR A 54 -9.22 7.91 -0.12
C TYR A 54 -10.22 8.98 0.30
N ASP A 55 -10.99 8.72 1.36
CA ASP A 55 -11.89 9.71 1.95
C ASP A 55 -11.04 10.84 2.58
N PRO A 56 -11.08 12.08 2.04
CA PRO A 56 -10.21 13.15 2.48
C PRO A 56 -10.49 13.58 3.93
N ASN A 57 -11.58 13.12 4.55
CA ASN A 57 -11.97 13.45 5.91
C ASN A 57 -11.28 12.61 6.99
N PHE A 58 -10.40 11.69 6.59
CA PHE A 58 -9.63 10.87 7.52
C PHE A 58 -8.13 10.90 7.22
N ALA A 59 -7.34 10.68 8.28
CA ALA A 59 -5.96 10.27 8.21
C ALA A 59 -5.88 8.75 8.25
N TYR A 60 -5.09 8.17 7.35
CA TYR A 60 -4.92 6.72 7.22
C TYR A 60 -3.64 6.27 7.93
N ILE A 61 -3.77 5.18 8.69
CA ILE A 61 -2.70 4.54 9.46
C ILE A 61 -2.80 3.03 9.30
N THR A 62 -1.69 2.33 9.49
CA THR A 62 -1.65 0.87 9.31
C THR A 62 -0.84 0.20 10.41
N THR A 63 -1.17 -1.03 10.75
CA THR A 63 -0.34 -1.88 11.62
C THR A 63 0.84 -2.50 10.88
N ASP A 64 0.86 -2.41 9.54
CA ASP A 64 1.93 -2.91 8.68
C ASP A 64 2.87 -1.79 8.24
N TYR A 65 4.09 -1.80 8.77
CA TYR A 65 5.16 -0.88 8.39
C TYR A 65 5.43 -0.89 6.88
N ASP A 66 5.43 -2.06 6.24
CA ASP A 66 5.79 -2.19 4.82
C ASP A 66 4.70 -1.56 3.92
N LEU A 67 3.44 -1.60 4.38
CA LEU A 67 2.34 -0.89 3.71
C LEU A 67 2.47 0.64 3.84
N ALA A 68 2.84 1.13 5.03
CA ALA A 68 3.15 2.55 5.23
C ALA A 68 4.36 2.98 4.38
N HIS A 69 5.39 2.15 4.30
CA HIS A 69 6.55 2.38 3.45
C HIS A 69 6.17 2.56 1.98
N ASP A 70 5.35 1.67 1.42
CA ASP A 70 4.96 1.76 0.02
C ASP A 70 4.05 2.95 -0.27
N THR A 71 3.23 3.35 0.71
CA THR A 71 2.48 4.60 0.63
C THR A 71 3.41 5.81 0.57
N ALA A 72 4.44 5.85 1.42
CA ALA A 72 5.45 6.91 1.38
C ALA A 72 6.24 6.90 0.05
N VAL A 73 6.56 5.74 -0.51
CA VAL A 73 7.20 5.63 -1.84
C VAL A 73 6.31 6.26 -2.92
N ARG A 74 5.00 5.96 -2.93
CA ARG A 74 4.04 6.61 -3.85
C ARG A 74 4.02 8.13 -3.68
N SER A 75 3.99 8.63 -2.45
CA SER A 75 4.06 10.08 -2.19
C SER A 75 5.38 10.70 -2.71
N ALA A 76 6.51 10.01 -2.53
CA ALA A 76 7.82 10.51 -2.98
C ALA A 76 7.96 10.55 -4.51
N GLN A 77 7.21 9.74 -5.27
CA GLN A 77 7.20 9.79 -6.73
C GLN A 77 6.64 11.12 -7.25
N GLY A 78 5.65 11.70 -6.57
CA GLY A 78 5.10 13.02 -6.90
C GLY A 78 5.88 14.19 -6.29
N LEU A 79 6.35 14.04 -5.04
CA LEU A 79 6.91 15.15 -4.25
C LEU A 79 8.44 15.16 -4.15
N GLY A 80 9.12 14.15 -4.70
CA GLY A 80 10.57 13.93 -4.60
C GLY A 80 11.03 13.34 -3.26
N THR A 81 10.31 13.61 -2.16
CA THR A 81 10.61 13.12 -0.81
C THR A 81 9.35 12.81 0.00
N ALA A 82 9.47 11.85 0.91
CA ALA A 82 8.39 11.39 1.80
C ALA A 82 9.00 10.80 3.08
N ALA A 83 8.16 10.35 4.01
CA ALA A 83 8.61 9.68 5.22
C ALA A 83 7.62 8.64 5.74
N VAL A 84 8.12 7.72 6.56
CA VAL A 84 7.34 6.80 7.37
C VAL A 84 7.42 7.22 8.82
N TYR A 85 6.26 7.36 9.46
CA TYR A 85 6.10 7.81 10.83
C TYR A 85 5.50 6.70 11.67
N LEU A 86 6.05 6.49 12.87
CA LEU A 86 5.32 5.80 13.93
C LEU A 86 4.38 6.81 14.56
N VAL A 87 3.11 6.43 14.69
CA VAL A 87 2.05 7.33 15.15
C VAL A 87 1.19 6.70 16.23
N ARG A 88 0.53 7.55 17.00
CA ARG A 88 -0.52 7.16 17.95
C ARG A 88 -1.83 7.84 17.53
N PRO A 89 -2.88 7.09 17.14
CA PRO A 89 -4.17 7.70 16.84
C PRO A 89 -4.72 8.44 18.07
N GLU A 90 -5.25 9.64 17.87
CA GLU A 90 -5.97 10.40 18.88
C GLU A 90 -7.47 10.19 18.65
N GLY A 91 -8.11 9.43 19.54
CA GLY A 91 -9.53 9.08 19.45
C GLY A 91 -9.79 7.73 18.77
N ALA A 92 -11.03 7.54 18.31
CA ALA A 92 -11.46 6.28 17.73
C ALA A 92 -10.82 6.04 16.35
N THR A 93 -10.40 4.81 16.13
CA THR A 93 -10.04 4.30 14.81
C THR A 93 -11.23 3.53 14.22
N SER A 94 -11.32 3.54 12.89
CA SER A 94 -12.26 2.69 12.17
C SER A 94 -11.53 1.94 11.06
N HIS A 95 -12.10 0.81 10.66
CA HIS A 95 -11.54 -0.02 9.61
C HIS A 95 -11.58 0.70 8.24
N ASP A 96 -10.48 0.58 7.50
CA ASP A 96 -10.41 0.91 6.08
C ASP A 96 -10.91 -0.27 5.24
N VAL A 97 -11.98 -0.06 4.47
CA VAL A 97 -12.73 -1.12 3.79
C VAL A 97 -11.97 -1.79 2.65
N ASP A 98 -10.88 -1.17 2.19
CA ASP A 98 -10.07 -1.68 1.08
C ASP A 98 -9.04 -2.73 1.53
N TYR A 99 -8.93 -2.99 2.84
CA TYR A 99 -7.97 -3.92 3.42
C TYR A 99 -8.66 -4.95 4.32
N PRO A 100 -7.97 -6.04 4.72
CA PRO A 100 -8.46 -6.90 5.79
C PRO A 100 -8.57 -6.17 7.13
N THR A 101 -9.50 -6.62 7.97
CA THR A 101 -9.71 -6.05 9.32
C THR A 101 -8.42 -6.04 10.14
N GLY A 102 -8.07 -4.88 10.70
CA GLY A 102 -6.90 -4.69 11.56
C GLY A 102 -5.60 -4.35 10.83
N VAL A 103 -5.59 -4.34 9.49
CA VAL A 103 -4.42 -3.97 8.68
C VAL A 103 -4.36 -2.46 8.50
N SER A 104 -5.29 -1.91 7.72
CA SER A 104 -5.43 -0.47 7.50
C SER A 104 -6.60 0.08 8.30
N LEU A 105 -6.39 1.25 8.89
CA LEU A 105 -7.35 1.96 9.72
C LEU A 105 -7.34 3.43 9.33
N ARG A 106 -8.45 4.09 9.64
CA ARG A 106 -8.61 5.53 9.47
C ARG A 106 -9.02 6.18 10.79
N CYS A 107 -8.53 7.39 11.01
CA CYS A 107 -8.77 8.17 12.22
C CYS A 107 -8.89 9.66 11.87
N ARG A 108 -9.36 10.48 12.81
CA ARG A 108 -9.45 11.93 12.62
C ARG A 108 -8.13 12.65 12.85
N ARG A 109 -7.19 12.02 13.56
CA ARG A 109 -5.87 12.56 13.88
C ARG A 109 -4.97 11.47 14.41
N ALA A 110 -3.68 11.53 14.12
CA ALA A 110 -2.67 10.70 14.76
C ALA A 110 -1.40 11.49 15.08
N ARG A 111 -0.95 11.42 16.34
CA ARG A 111 0.27 12.08 16.81
C ARG A 111 1.50 11.32 16.34
N ILE A 112 2.48 12.01 15.75
CA ILE A 112 3.77 11.42 15.42
C ILE A 112 4.58 11.22 16.69
N VAL A 113 4.97 9.97 16.94
CA VAL A 113 5.84 9.60 18.07
C VAL A 113 7.29 9.36 17.62
N GLU A 114 7.49 8.97 16.36
CA GLU A 114 8.83 8.84 15.76
C GLU A 114 8.80 9.04 14.24
N VAL A 115 9.86 9.64 13.69
CA VAL A 115 10.18 9.61 12.27
C VAL A 115 11.05 8.38 12.01
N ALA A 116 10.47 7.35 11.42
CA ALA A 116 11.09 6.03 11.33
C ALA A 116 12.00 5.88 10.11
N SER A 117 11.63 6.48 8.98
CA SER A 117 12.43 6.47 7.75
C SER A 117 12.11 7.64 6.84
N GLU A 118 13.14 8.18 6.20
CA GLU A 118 13.00 9.12 5.09
C GLU A 118 13.03 8.35 3.76
N ILE A 119 12.16 8.74 2.84
CA ILE A 119 11.94 8.10 1.56
C ILE A 119 12.22 9.11 0.46
N THR A 120 12.87 8.67 -0.62
CA THR A 120 13.16 9.50 -1.79
C THR A 120 12.45 8.92 -3.01
N SER A 121 12.33 9.70 -4.08
CA SER A 121 11.81 9.20 -5.36
C SER A 121 12.59 8.01 -5.95
N LYS A 122 13.81 7.75 -5.48
CA LYS A 122 14.64 6.60 -5.87
C LYS A 122 14.44 5.37 -4.99
N THR A 123 13.72 5.48 -3.88
CA THR A 123 13.47 4.34 -2.98
C THR A 123 12.52 3.36 -3.67
N PRO A 124 12.89 2.08 -3.82
CA PRO A 124 12.03 1.11 -4.47
C PRO A 124 10.81 0.76 -3.61
N SER A 125 9.66 0.56 -4.27
CA SER A 125 8.47 0.00 -3.63
C SER A 125 8.67 -1.48 -3.31
N ARG A 126 8.15 -1.92 -2.16
CA ARG A 126 8.09 -3.32 -1.71
C ARG A 126 6.85 -4.04 -2.26
N LYS A 127 5.88 -3.30 -2.81
CA LYS A 127 4.63 -3.81 -3.38
C LYS A 127 3.82 -4.65 -2.39
N THR A 128 3.79 -4.20 -1.14
CA THR A 128 3.19 -4.86 0.03
C THR A 128 1.69 -4.97 -0.08
N ASP A 129 1.05 -3.98 -0.70
CA ASP A 129 -0.39 -3.96 -0.99
C ASP A 129 -0.87 -5.21 -1.73
N ARG A 130 -0.03 -5.77 -2.61
CA ARG A 130 -0.34 -6.98 -3.39
C ARG A 130 -0.78 -8.17 -2.54
N LYS A 131 -0.26 -8.33 -1.32
CA LYS A 131 -0.65 -9.45 -0.43
C LYS A 131 -2.04 -9.29 0.17
N TYR A 132 -2.61 -8.09 0.11
CA TYR A 132 -3.96 -7.78 0.58
C TYR A 132 -4.99 -7.73 -0.57
N MET A 133 -4.53 -7.68 -1.82
CA MET A 133 -5.41 -7.64 -2.98
C MET A 133 -6.01 -9.01 -3.25
N ALA A 134 -7.34 -9.03 -3.37
CA ALA A 134 -8.11 -10.21 -3.67
C ALA A 134 -9.07 -9.95 -4.84
N TRP A 135 -9.37 -11.01 -5.58
CA TRP A 135 -10.52 -11.04 -6.48
C TRP A 135 -11.83 -10.94 -5.69
N THR A 136 -12.92 -10.64 -6.39
CA THR A 136 -14.27 -10.54 -5.80
C THR A 136 -14.76 -11.85 -5.15
N ASP A 137 -14.15 -12.98 -5.48
CA ASP A 137 -14.42 -14.28 -4.84
C ASP A 137 -13.52 -14.56 -3.63
N GLY A 138 -12.77 -13.56 -3.16
CA GLY A 138 -11.86 -13.64 -2.01
C GLY A 138 -10.53 -14.35 -2.28
N THR A 139 -10.30 -14.87 -3.50
CA THR A 139 -9.01 -15.49 -3.83
C THR A 139 -7.94 -14.43 -4.07
N ALA A 140 -6.70 -14.70 -3.64
CA ALA A 140 -5.59 -13.76 -3.79
C ALA A 140 -5.36 -13.36 -5.25
N LEU A 141 -5.20 -12.07 -5.49
CA LEU A 141 -4.96 -11.52 -6.82
C LEU A 141 -3.52 -11.73 -7.26
N TYR A 142 -2.56 -11.62 -6.33
CA TYR A 142 -1.16 -11.92 -6.55
C TYR A 142 -0.71 -13.14 -5.74
N ASP A 143 0.34 -13.83 -6.18
CA ASP A 143 1.06 -14.76 -5.31
C ASP A 143 2.20 -14.09 -4.53
N ALA A 144 2.88 -14.90 -3.72
CA ALA A 144 4.01 -14.47 -2.90
C ALA A 144 5.19 -13.91 -3.73
N ASP A 145 5.30 -14.32 -5.01
CA ASP A 145 6.33 -13.84 -5.94
C ASP A 145 5.86 -12.61 -6.74
N GLY A 146 4.65 -12.12 -6.47
CA GLY A 146 4.07 -10.93 -7.08
C GLY A 146 3.38 -11.17 -8.42
N TYR A 147 3.20 -12.41 -8.87
CA TYR A 147 2.53 -12.71 -10.14
C TYR A 147 1.02 -12.70 -10.02
N VAL A 148 0.34 -12.19 -11.04
CA VAL A 148 -1.13 -12.20 -11.13
C VAL A 148 -1.65 -13.64 -11.18
N GLN A 149 -2.66 -13.91 -10.38
CA GLN A 149 -3.41 -15.16 -10.35
C GLN A 149 -4.66 -15.06 -11.24
N PRO A 150 -5.07 -16.12 -11.95
CA PRO A 150 -6.27 -16.07 -12.77
C PRO A 150 -7.51 -15.86 -11.89
N SER A 151 -8.39 -14.95 -12.32
CA SER A 151 -9.70 -14.72 -11.69
C SER A 151 -10.62 -15.94 -11.83
N LYS A 152 -11.76 -15.94 -11.12
CA LYS A 152 -12.78 -17.01 -11.23
C LYS A 152 -13.19 -17.29 -12.68
N ILE A 153 -13.39 -16.24 -13.48
CA ILE A 153 -13.82 -16.36 -14.88
C ILE A 153 -12.71 -17.00 -15.72
N LEU A 154 -11.48 -16.54 -15.58
CA LEU A 154 -10.34 -17.09 -16.32
C LEU A 154 -10.10 -18.56 -15.96
N ARG A 155 -10.20 -18.92 -14.67
CA ARG A 155 -10.11 -20.31 -14.21
C ARG A 155 -11.19 -21.19 -14.84
N ALA A 156 -12.43 -20.70 -14.92
CA ALA A 156 -13.54 -21.42 -15.56
C ALA A 156 -13.32 -21.63 -17.08
N GLN A 157 -12.49 -20.79 -17.71
CA GLN A 157 -12.09 -20.90 -19.12
C GLN A 157 -10.78 -21.71 -19.29
N GLY A 158 -10.32 -22.39 -18.23
CA GLY A 158 -9.12 -23.23 -18.25
C GLY A 158 -7.81 -22.46 -18.17
N VAL A 159 -7.81 -21.17 -17.86
CA VAL A 159 -6.56 -20.42 -17.63
C VAL A 159 -6.03 -20.76 -16.24
N HIS A 160 -4.79 -21.25 -16.20
CA HIS A 160 -4.10 -21.64 -14.98
C HIS A 160 -2.94 -20.69 -14.67
N LYS A 161 -2.47 -20.71 -13.42
CA LYS A 161 -1.35 -19.88 -12.93
C LYS A 161 -0.12 -19.97 -13.85
N ALA A 162 0.21 -21.18 -14.29
CA ALA A 162 1.34 -21.44 -15.17
C ALA A 162 1.24 -20.72 -16.52
N ASN A 163 0.01 -20.48 -17.01
CA ASN A 163 -0.19 -19.75 -18.27
C ASN A 163 0.20 -18.28 -18.14
N LEU A 164 0.06 -17.67 -16.95
CA LEU A 164 0.33 -16.24 -16.74
C LEU A 164 1.80 -15.95 -16.37
N ARG A 165 2.58 -16.98 -16.01
CA ARG A 165 4.00 -16.82 -15.63
C ARG A 165 4.86 -16.09 -16.67
N PRO A 166 4.70 -16.33 -17.99
CA PRO A 166 5.51 -15.64 -19.01
C PRO A 166 5.33 -14.12 -19.02
N LEU A 167 4.23 -13.59 -18.49
CA LEU A 167 4.00 -12.14 -18.41
C LEU A 167 4.87 -11.44 -17.34
N GLY A 168 5.50 -12.21 -16.46
CA GLY A 168 6.32 -11.68 -15.38
C GLY A 168 5.51 -11.17 -14.17
N PRO A 169 6.20 -10.81 -13.07
CA PRO A 169 5.57 -10.41 -11.81
C PRO A 169 4.98 -8.99 -11.85
N ASP A 170 5.18 -8.22 -12.91
CA ASP A 170 4.72 -6.84 -13.03
C ASP A 170 3.74 -6.62 -14.18
N ALA A 171 3.20 -7.72 -14.74
CA ALA A 171 2.16 -7.67 -15.74
C ALA A 171 0.98 -6.83 -15.25
N ASN A 172 0.57 -5.85 -16.06
CA ASN A 172 -0.63 -5.08 -15.77
C ASN A 172 -1.89 -5.89 -16.17
N PHE A 173 -3.07 -5.42 -15.76
CA PHE A 173 -4.31 -6.14 -16.05
C PHE A 173 -4.68 -6.17 -17.53
N ASP A 174 -4.23 -5.21 -18.33
CA ASP A 174 -4.46 -5.18 -19.77
C ASP A 174 -3.66 -6.27 -20.48
N ASP A 175 -2.39 -6.46 -20.11
CA ASP A 175 -1.53 -7.53 -20.63
C ASP A 175 -2.09 -8.90 -20.27
N VAL A 176 -2.51 -9.09 -19.01
CA VAL A 176 -3.14 -10.33 -18.54
C VAL A 176 -4.42 -10.61 -19.32
N ARG A 177 -5.26 -9.59 -19.52
CA ARG A 177 -6.53 -9.72 -20.28
C ARG A 177 -6.29 -10.07 -21.74
N ALA A 178 -5.37 -9.37 -22.40
CA ALA A 178 -5.03 -9.61 -23.80
C ALA A 178 -4.50 -11.04 -24.00
N PHE A 179 -3.50 -11.42 -23.20
CA PHE A 179 -2.89 -12.75 -23.25
C PHE A 179 -3.90 -13.86 -22.96
N ALA A 180 -4.72 -13.70 -21.92
CA ALA A 180 -5.72 -14.71 -21.58
C ALA A 180 -6.77 -14.87 -22.69
N THR A 181 -7.17 -13.77 -23.33
CA THR A 181 -8.13 -13.81 -24.45
C THR A 181 -7.58 -14.61 -25.62
N GLU A 182 -6.34 -14.35 -26.04
CA GLU A 182 -5.68 -15.10 -27.11
C GLU A 182 -5.53 -16.59 -26.78
N LEU A 183 -5.15 -16.91 -25.54
CA LEU A 183 -5.03 -18.28 -25.07
C LEU A 183 -6.38 -19.03 -25.10
N ILE A 184 -7.47 -18.35 -24.75
CA ILE A 184 -8.81 -18.95 -24.76
C ILE A 184 -9.27 -19.19 -26.20
N LEU A 185 -9.03 -18.25 -27.10
CA LEU A 185 -9.40 -18.38 -28.52
C LEU A 185 -8.62 -19.50 -29.20
N SER A 186 -7.31 -19.57 -29.02
CA SER A 186 -6.47 -20.62 -29.62
C SER A 186 -6.85 -22.04 -29.21
N ARG A 187 -7.48 -22.23 -28.05
CA ARG A 187 -7.98 -23.54 -27.58
C ARG A 187 -9.35 -23.92 -28.12
N ARG A 188 -10.11 -22.97 -28.67
CA ARG A 188 -11.40 -23.24 -29.31
C ARG A 188 -11.24 -23.69 -30.76
N ASP A 189 -10.13 -23.30 -31.37
CA ASP A 189 -9.80 -23.62 -32.77
C ASP A 189 -8.95 -24.89 -32.91
N ALA A 190 -8.63 -25.57 -31.80
CA ALA A 190 -7.85 -26.81 -31.72
C ALA A 190 -8.75 -28.01 -31.36
#